data_AF-A0A531JB89-F1
#
_entry.id   AF-A0A531JB89-F1
#
_cell.length_a   1.000
_cell.length_b   1.000
_cell.length_c   1.000
_cell.angle_alpha   90.00
_cell.angle_beta   90.00
_cell.angle_gamma   90.00
#
_symmetry.space_group_name_H-M   'P 1'
#
loop_
_entity.id
_entity.type
_entity.pdbx_description
1 polymer ?
#
loop_
_entity_poly.entity_id
_entity_poly.type
_entity_poly.pdbx_seq_one_letter_code
_entity_poly.pdbx_strand_id
1 'polypeptide(L)' 'KACIAAGKRVLCEKPLSQASADCIAVMEAEQKAGAKFVQLGFMRRYDRSYEDMKRALADGRLGRPLMMH' A
#
# COMPACT_ATOMS: atom_id res chain seq x y z
N LYS A 1 0.70 15.13 -3.26
CA LYS A 1 0.71 16.26 -2.29
C LYS A 1 -0.36 17.31 -2.57
N ALA A 2 -0.45 17.89 -3.77
CA ALA A 2 -1.49 18.88 -4.09
C ALA A 2 -2.93 18.39 -3.77
N CYS A 3 -3.27 17.15 -4.16
CA CYS A 3 -4.57 16.58 -3.84
C CYS A 3 -4.81 16.40 -2.33
N ILE A 4 -3.79 16.02 -1.56
CA ILE A 4 -3.85 15.93 -0.09
C ILE A 4 -4.17 17.30 0.51
N ALA A 5 -3.45 18.35 0.08
CA ALA A 5 -3.68 19.72 0.52
C ALA A 5 -5.09 20.23 0.15
N ALA A 6 -5.64 19.76 -0.97
CA ALA A 6 -7.00 20.04 -1.40
C ALA A 6 -8.07 19.14 -0.75
N GLY A 7 -7.70 18.24 0.17
CA GLY A 7 -8.62 17.30 0.80
C GLY A 7 -9.21 16.25 -0.14
N LYS A 8 -8.59 16.01 -1.31
CA LYS A 8 -9.06 15.06 -2.33
C LYS A 8 -8.35 13.72 -2.21
N ARG A 9 -9.13 12.65 -2.09
CA ARG A 9 -8.64 11.27 -2.22
C ARG A 9 -8.24 11.00 -3.66
N VAL A 10 -7.14 10.28 -3.85
CA VAL A 10 -6.59 9.96 -5.18
C VAL A 10 -6.16 8.51 -5.27
N LEU A 11 -6.41 7.93 -6.44
CA LEU A 11 -5.73 6.73 -6.90
C LEU A 11 -4.48 7.17 -7.66
N CYS A 12 -3.33 6.62 -7.29
CA CYS A 12 -2.06 6.84 -7.98
C CYS A 12 -1.61 5.52 -8.58
N GLU A 13 -1.33 5.52 -9.88
CA GLU A 13 -0.65 4.38 -10.52
C GLU A 13 0.74 4.18 -9.92
N LYS A 14 1.23 2.94 -9.97
CA LYS A 14 2.57 2.60 -9.48
C LYS A 14 3.65 3.01 -10.51
N PRO A 15 4.86 3.39 -10.07
CA PRO A 15 5.27 3.64 -8.68
C PRO A 15 4.79 5.01 -8.17
N LEU A 16 4.71 5.17 -6.85
CA LEU A 16 4.33 6.44 -6.22
C LEU A 16 5.26 7.60 -6.61
N SER A 17 6.56 7.32 -6.64
CA SER A 17 7.63 8.17 -7.17
C SER A 17 8.84 7.29 -7.52
N GLN A 18 9.76 7.84 -8.30
CA GLN A 18 11.06 7.25 -8.58
C GLN A 18 12.07 7.46 -7.42
N ALA A 19 11.82 8.43 -6.55
CA ALA A 19 12.66 8.72 -5.39
C ALA A 19 11.97 8.30 -4.08
N SER A 20 12.68 7.56 -3.23
CA SER A 20 12.18 7.15 -1.91
C SER A 20 11.84 8.35 -1.02
N ALA A 21 12.62 9.42 -1.10
CA ALA A 21 12.38 10.67 -0.37
C ALA A 21 11.01 11.29 -0.69
N ASP A 22 10.57 11.23 -1.94
CA ASP A 22 9.25 11.74 -2.33
C ASP A 22 8.12 10.88 -1.79
N CYS A 23 8.30 9.55 -1.78
CA CYS A 23 7.34 8.63 -1.18
C CYS A 23 7.16 8.93 0.32
N ILE A 24 8.27 9.20 1.03
CA ILE A 24 8.26 9.61 2.44
C ILE A 24 7.50 10.93 2.61
N ALA A 25 7.79 11.94 1.79
CA ALA A 25 7.10 13.23 1.85
C ALA A 25 5.58 13.13 1.58
N VAL A 26 5.13 12.17 0.77
CA VAL A 26 3.70 11.89 0.59
C VAL A 26 3.09 11.27 1.86
N MET A 27 3.77 10.30 2.48
CA MET A 27 3.30 9.67 3.73
C MET A 27 3.21 10.69 4.88
N GLU A 28 4.20 11.56 5.02
CA GLU A 28 4.19 12.65 6.00
C GLU A 28 3.03 13.63 5.77
N ALA A 29 2.76 13.97 4.50
CA ALA A 29 1.64 14.84 4.16
C ALA A 29 0.28 14.21 4.53
N GLU A 30 0.10 12.90 4.32
CA GLU A 30 -1.11 12.18 4.76
C GLU A 30 -1.23 12.16 6.30
N GLN A 31 -0.13 11.89 7.01
CA GLN A 31 -0.11 11.87 8.47
C GLN A 31 -0.47 13.24 9.05
N LYS A 32 0.13 14.32 8.52
CA LYS A 32 -0.19 15.69 8.92
C LYS A 32 -1.63 16.07 8.63
N ALA A 33 -2.18 15.60 7.51
CA ALA A 33 -3.57 15.82 7.15
C ALA A 33 -4.56 14.93 7.94
N GLY A 34 -4.07 13.99 8.76
CA GLY A 34 -4.87 13.15 9.64
C GLY A 34 -5.71 12.09 8.93
N ALA A 35 -5.47 11.82 7.64
CA ALA A 35 -6.24 10.85 6.87
C ALA A 35 -5.43 10.22 5.74
N LYS A 36 -5.84 9.02 5.34
CA LYS A 36 -5.34 8.35 4.13
C LYS A 36 -6.03 8.92 2.90
N PHE A 37 -5.28 9.60 2.06
CA PHE A 37 -5.73 10.23 0.82
C PHE A 37 -5.25 9.50 -0.44
N VAL A 38 -4.16 8.76 -0.38
CA VAL A 38 -3.51 8.13 -1.53
C VAL A 38 -3.71 6.62 -1.47
N GLN A 39 -4.36 6.08 -2.49
CA GLN A 39 -4.34 4.66 -2.78
C GLN A 39 -3.38 4.41 -3.94
N LEU A 40 -2.43 3.50 -3.75
CA LEU A 40 -1.54 3.06 -4.83
C LEU A 40 -2.12 1.87 -5.58
N GLY A 41 -1.85 1.80 -6.88
CA GLY A 41 -2.24 0.72 -7.79
C GLY A 41 -1.57 -0.64 -7.50
N PHE A 42 -1.62 -1.13 -6.26
CA PHE A 42 -1.25 -2.51 -5.89
C PHE A 42 -2.46 -3.44 -6.01
N MET A 43 -3.03 -3.57 -7.21
CA MET A 43 -4.31 -4.26 -7.44
C MET A 43 -4.29 -5.75 -7.05
N ARG A 44 -3.18 -6.46 -7.25
CA ARG A 44 -3.07 -7.90 -6.92
C ARG A 44 -3.32 -8.23 -5.45
N ARG A 45 -3.25 -7.24 -4.55
CA ARG A 45 -3.62 -7.40 -3.13
C ARG A 45 -5.07 -7.86 -2.95
N TYR A 46 -5.93 -7.59 -3.93
CA TYR A 46 -7.35 -7.96 -3.94
C TYR A 46 -7.63 -9.20 -4.82
N ASP A 47 -6.62 -9.76 -5.48
CA ASP A 47 -6.78 -11.03 -6.19
C ASP A 47 -6.98 -12.15 -5.17
N ARG A 48 -7.95 -13.03 -5.44
CA ARG A 48 -8.31 -14.12 -4.53
C ARG A 48 -7.12 -14.99 -4.10
N SER A 49 -6.18 -15.24 -5.02
CA SER A 49 -4.98 -16.03 -4.74
C SER A 49 -4.06 -15.38 -3.70
N TYR A 50 -3.96 -14.06 -3.67
CA TYR A 50 -3.18 -13.33 -2.65
C TYR A 50 -3.90 -13.33 -1.30
N GLU A 51 -5.22 -13.20 -1.29
CA GLU A 51 -6.01 -13.32 -0.06
C GLU A 51 -5.86 -14.71 0.56
N ASP A 52 -5.96 -15.76 -0.26
CA ASP A 52 -5.83 -17.15 0.18
C ASP A 52 -4.41 -17.46 0.68
N MET A 53 -3.37 -16.93 0.02
CA MET A 53 -1.99 -17.03 0.48
C MET A 53 -1.79 -16.33 1.83
N LYS A 54 -2.30 -15.10 1.98
CA LYS A 54 -2.24 -14.35 3.25
C LYS A 54 -2.96 -15.08 4.37
N ARG A 55 -4.12 -15.70 4.10
CA ARG A 55 -4.87 -16.49 5.07
C ARG A 55 -4.12 -17.75 5.47
N ALA A 56 -3.54 -18.49 4.52
CA ALA A 56 -2.74 -19.68 4.82
C ALA A 56 -1.52 -19.36 5.71
N LEU A 57 -0.90 -18.19 5.48
CA LEU A 57 0.17 -17.66 6.34
C LEU A 57 -0.34 -17.31 7.74
N ALA A 58 -1.43 -16.54 7.85
CA ALA A 58 -1.96 -16.06 9.13
C ALA A 58 -2.49 -17.19 10.03
N ASP A 59 -3.14 -18.19 9.43
CA ASP A 59 -3.73 -19.32 10.15
C ASP A 59 -2.70 -20.41 10.51
N GLY A 60 -1.41 -20.19 10.20
CA GLY A 60 -0.32 -21.12 10.53
C GLY A 60 -0.30 -22.41 9.71
N ARG A 61 -1.15 -22.53 8.68
CA ARG A 61 -1.24 -23.73 7.81
C ARG A 61 0.05 -24.07 7.08
N LEU A 62 0.91 -23.07 6.89
CA LEU A 62 2.22 -23.20 6.24
C LEU A 62 3.36 -23.51 7.24
N GLY A 63 3.06 -23.63 8.53
CA GLY A 63 4.08 -23.72 9.58
C GLY A 63 4.93 -22.46 9.62
N ARG A 64 6.25 -22.61 9.74
CA ARG A 64 7.20 -21.48 9.66
C ARG A 64 7.54 -21.21 8.19
N PRO A 65 7.15 -20.06 7.62
CA PRO A 65 7.52 -19.69 6.26
C PRO A 65 9.04 -19.51 6.16
N LEU A 66 9.66 -20.06 5.11
CA LEU A 66 11.10 -19.99 4.89
C LEU A 66 11.46 -19.18 3.63
N MET A 67 10.60 -19.20 2.60
CA MET A 67 10.87 -18.58 1.30
C MET A 67 9.56 -18.23 0.60
N MET A 68 9.57 -17.14 -0.16
CA MET A 68 8.53 -16.76 -1.11
C MET A 68 9.21 -16.38 -2.43
N HIS A 69 8.73 -16.94 -3.53
CA HIS A 69 9.22 -16.69 -4.88
C HIS A 69 8.14 -15.98 -5.70
#